data_AF-A0ABD6JI94-F1
#
_entry.id   AF-A0ABD6JI94-F1
#
_cell.length_a   1.000
_cell.length_b   1.000
_cell.length_c   1.000
_cell.angle_alpha   90.00
_cell.angle_beta   90.00
_cell.angle_gamma   90.00
#
_symmetry.space_group_name_H-M   'P 1'
#
loop_
_entity.id
_entity.type
_entity.pdbx_description
1 polymer ?
#
loop_
_entity_poly.entity_id
_entity_poly.type
_entity_poly.pdbx_seq_one_letter_code
_entity_poly.pdbx_strand_id
1 'polypeptide(L)'
;MNNLVIVLMSSLISGVIAAIISGIINVINNNKTIKMQERVSEMQRKERLIENNRIQWLSETRKLIAELLIECSKFNILNTKFKNYTEKLNDEKEREKLINDPSKIAEDYKKFSETYKEFLEELTKIQSTITLLRLYFYDEDNMQHKAALKKIYEINHAININQKFPSESLDELVDIVRKILADEMKKVEGV
;
A
#
# COMPACT_ATOMS: atom_id res chain seq x y z
N MET A 1 77.91 31.60 26.00
CA MET A 1 76.96 30.57 26.49
C MET A 1 75.51 31.06 26.55
N ASN A 2 75.21 32.32 26.90
CA ASN A 2 73.81 32.80 27.02
C ASN A 2 72.97 32.75 25.74
N ASN A 3 73.50 33.12 24.56
CA ASN A 3 72.70 33.14 23.33
C ASN A 3 72.28 31.75 22.84
N LEU A 4 73.10 30.71 23.04
CA LEU A 4 72.77 29.34 22.63
C LEU A 4 71.65 28.75 23.50
N VAL A 5 71.69 29.03 24.81
CA VAL A 5 70.65 28.60 25.77
C VAL A 5 69.32 29.32 25.48
N ILE A 6 69.36 30.62 25.15
CA ILE A 6 68.15 31.38 24.81
C ILE A 6 67.53 30.86 23.49
N VAL A 7 68.33 30.54 22.48
CA VAL A 7 67.85 29.98 21.20
C VAL A 7 67.27 28.57 21.38
N LEU A 8 67.92 27.71 22.17
CA LEU A 8 67.40 26.37 22.48
C LEU A 8 66.11 26.44 23.29
N MET A 9 66.03 27.29 24.31
CA MET A 9 64.83 27.48 25.12
C MET A 9 63.67 28.08 24.31
N SER A 10 63.94 29.05 23.43
CA SER A 10 62.91 29.62 22.55
C SER A 10 62.42 28.63 21.49
N SER A 11 63.29 27.76 20.96
CA SER A 11 62.90 26.68 20.05
C SER A 11 62.05 25.58 20.72
N LEU A 12 62.37 25.21 21.97
CA LEU A 12 61.60 24.24 22.75
C LEU A 12 60.23 24.80 23.14
N ILE A 13 60.16 26.06 23.58
CA ILE A 13 58.90 26.75 23.88
C ILE A 13 58.03 26.88 22.61
N SER A 14 58.64 27.22 21.47
CA SER A 14 57.96 27.30 20.17
C SER A 14 57.41 25.93 19.71
N GLY A 15 58.18 24.85 19.89
CA GLY A 15 57.76 23.49 19.57
C GLY A 15 56.59 22.98 20.42
N VAL A 16 56.60 23.27 21.73
CA VAL A 16 55.50 22.89 22.64
C VAL A 16 54.22 23.66 22.32
N ILE A 17 54.32 24.97 22.05
CA ILE A 17 53.16 25.79 21.65
C ILE A 17 52.57 25.30 20.32
N ALA A 18 53.42 24.98 19.33
CA ALA A 18 52.97 24.43 18.06
C ALA A 18 52.27 23.07 18.21
N ALA A 19 52.74 22.20 19.09
CA ALA A 19 52.11 20.92 19.40
C ALA A 19 50.74 21.09 20.08
N ILE A 20 50.62 22.04 21.02
CA ILE A 20 49.34 22.37 21.68
C ILE A 20 48.33 22.92 20.67
N ILE A 21 48.74 23.88 19.83
CA ILE A 21 47.88 24.46 18.78
C ILE A 21 47.45 23.38 17.79
N SER A 22 48.36 22.50 17.37
CA SER A 22 48.05 21.38 16.47
C SER A 22 47.07 20.40 17.11
N GLY A 23 47.24 20.08 18.40
CA GLY A 23 46.31 19.24 19.16
C GLY A 23 44.91 19.85 19.26
N ILE A 24 44.82 21.16 19.54
CA ILE A 24 43.55 21.89 19.61
C ILE A 24 42.85 21.90 18.23
N ILE A 25 43.59 22.20 17.15
CA ILE A 25 43.06 22.18 15.78
C ILE A 25 42.54 20.77 15.42
N ASN A 26 43.28 19.73 15.80
CA ASN A 26 42.89 18.35 15.51
C ASN A 26 41.62 17.94 16.28
N VAL A 27 41.49 18.34 17.55
CA VAL A 27 40.26 18.11 18.35
C VAL A 27 39.07 18.87 17.76
N ILE A 28 39.25 20.12 17.33
CA ILE A 28 38.19 20.92 16.68
C ILE A 28 37.75 20.27 15.36
N ASN A 29 38.70 19.82 14.53
CA ASN A 29 38.41 19.17 13.26
C ASN A 29 37.74 17.81 13.47
N ASN A 30 38.22 16.98 14.41
CA ASN A 30 37.59 15.71 14.76
C ASN A 30 36.16 15.91 15.28
N ASN A 31 35.92 16.91 16.13
CA ASN A 31 34.56 17.21 16.60
C ASN A 31 33.63 17.65 15.46
N LYS A 32 34.11 18.40 14.47
CA LYS A 32 33.33 18.74 13.28
C LYS A 32 33.03 17.50 12.42
N THR A 33 34.02 16.63 12.23
CA THR A 33 33.89 15.37 11.48
C THR A 33 32.89 14.43 12.15
N ILE A 34 32.97 14.24 13.48
CA ILE A 34 32.03 13.40 14.25
C ILE A 34 30.60 13.94 14.12
N LYS A 35 30.39 15.25 14.33
CA LYS A 35 29.06 15.86 14.15
C LYS A 35 28.52 15.71 12.73
N MET A 36 29.39 15.77 11.72
CA MET A 36 29.01 15.54 10.33
C MET A 36 28.64 14.08 10.09
N GLN A 37 29.41 13.14 10.64
CA GLN A 37 29.12 11.70 10.57
C GLN A 37 27.80 11.34 11.27
N GLU A 38 27.51 11.94 12.43
CA GLU A 38 26.22 11.78 13.12
C GLU A 38 25.07 12.24 12.24
N ARG A 39 25.17 13.44 11.63
CA ARG A 39 24.14 13.95 10.70
C ARG A 39 23.97 13.05 9.49
N VAL A 40 25.06 12.57 8.89
CA VAL A 40 25.01 11.64 7.75
C VAL A 40 24.33 10.33 8.15
N SER A 41 24.65 9.78 9.31
CA SER A 41 24.01 8.57 9.85
C SER A 41 22.51 8.77 10.09
N GLU A 42 22.10 9.92 10.64
CA GLU A 42 20.69 10.26 10.82
C GLU A 42 19.95 10.39 9.48
N MET A 43 20.56 11.03 8.48
CA MET A 43 19.99 11.13 7.13
C MET A 43 19.85 9.76 6.49
N GLN A 44 20.90 8.92 6.52
CA GLN A 44 20.85 7.55 6.02
C GLN A 44 19.76 6.71 6.71
N ARG A 45 19.59 6.89 8.03
CA ARG A 45 18.53 6.19 8.77
C ARG A 45 17.14 6.66 8.31
N LYS A 46 16.94 7.96 8.10
CA LYS A 46 15.68 8.51 7.60
C LYS A 46 15.39 8.03 6.17
N GLU A 47 16.38 8.03 5.30
CA GLU A 47 16.27 7.50 3.93
C GLU A 47 15.84 6.03 3.94
N ARG A 48 16.50 5.17 4.73
CA ARG A 48 16.11 3.76 4.89
C ARG A 48 14.69 3.59 5.42
N LEU A 49 14.26 4.43 6.36
CA LEU A 49 12.88 4.40 6.86
C LEU A 49 11.86 4.75 5.77
N ILE A 50 12.15 5.78 4.96
CA ILE A 50 11.30 6.16 3.83
C ILE A 50 11.25 5.05 2.79
N GLU A 51 12.39 4.45 2.47
CA GLU A 51 12.51 3.34 1.53
C GLU A 51 11.69 2.12 2.00
N ASN A 52 11.86 1.72 3.27
CA ASN A 52 11.10 0.61 3.86
C ASN A 52 9.59 0.88 3.86
N ASN A 53 9.16 2.11 4.20
CA ASN A 53 7.75 2.49 4.16
C ASN A 53 7.19 2.43 2.73
N ARG A 54 7.97 2.85 1.72
CA ARG A 54 7.60 2.74 0.30
C ARG A 54 7.47 1.29 -0.13
N ILE A 55 8.44 0.44 0.21
CA ILE A 55 8.40 -1.01 -0.10
C ILE A 55 7.17 -1.67 0.54
N GLN A 56 6.88 -1.33 1.80
CA GLN A 56 5.69 -1.83 2.49
C GLN A 56 4.42 -1.36 1.78
N TRP A 57 4.31 -0.08 1.44
CA TRP A 57 3.17 0.47 0.71
C TRP A 57 2.97 -0.22 -0.65
N LEU A 58 4.05 -0.45 -1.40
CA LEU A 58 4.02 -1.19 -2.67
C LEU A 58 3.47 -2.61 -2.49
N SER A 59 3.97 -3.32 -1.48
CA SER A 59 3.58 -4.71 -1.17
C SER A 59 2.10 -4.80 -0.78
N GLU A 60 1.66 -3.95 0.15
CA GLU A 60 0.27 -3.94 0.62
C GLU A 60 -0.70 -3.50 -0.48
N THR A 61 -0.34 -2.49 -1.30
CA THR A 61 -1.16 -2.08 -2.46
C THR A 61 -1.37 -3.24 -3.43
N ARG A 62 -0.29 -3.97 -3.76
CA ARG A 62 -0.36 -5.13 -4.66
C ARG A 62 -1.26 -6.22 -4.10
N LYS A 63 -1.16 -6.49 -2.79
CA LYS A 63 -1.98 -7.48 -2.09
C LYS A 63 -3.45 -7.09 -2.12
N LEU A 64 -3.78 -5.84 -1.75
CA LEU A 64 -5.16 -5.34 -1.74
C LEU A 64 -5.81 -5.37 -3.13
N ILE A 65 -5.06 -5.05 -4.20
CA ILE A 65 -5.59 -5.18 -5.56
C ILE A 65 -5.86 -6.65 -5.91
N ALA A 66 -4.97 -7.57 -5.57
CA ALA A 66 -5.20 -8.99 -5.82
C ALA A 66 -6.42 -9.52 -5.03
N GLU A 67 -6.58 -9.10 -3.78
CA GLU A 67 -7.74 -9.41 -2.94
C GLU A 67 -9.02 -8.88 -3.58
N LEU A 68 -9.04 -7.61 -4.02
CA LEU A 68 -10.19 -7.01 -4.70
C LEU A 68 -10.62 -7.81 -5.94
N LEU A 69 -9.67 -8.23 -6.78
CA LEU A 69 -9.97 -9.02 -7.99
C LEU A 69 -10.60 -10.37 -7.65
N ILE A 70 -10.07 -11.06 -6.64
CA ILE A 70 -10.60 -12.34 -6.17
C ILE A 70 -12.03 -12.15 -5.63
N GLU A 71 -12.24 -11.11 -4.84
CA GLU A 71 -13.53 -10.81 -4.22
C GLU A 71 -14.58 -10.42 -5.26
N CYS A 72 -14.24 -9.57 -6.23
CA CYS A 72 -15.11 -9.25 -7.35
C CYS A 72 -15.49 -10.48 -8.19
N SER A 73 -14.55 -11.41 -8.41
CA SER A 73 -14.81 -12.66 -9.12
C SER A 73 -15.79 -13.55 -8.35
N LYS A 74 -15.58 -13.73 -7.04
CA LYS A 74 -16.50 -14.47 -6.16
C LYS A 74 -17.89 -13.84 -6.14
N PHE A 75 -17.96 -12.53 -6.01
CA PHE A 75 -19.22 -11.80 -6.06
C PHE A 75 -19.97 -12.02 -7.38
N ASN A 76 -19.28 -11.97 -8.52
CA ASN A 76 -19.90 -12.23 -9.82
C ASN A 76 -20.52 -13.63 -9.94
N ILE A 77 -19.87 -14.64 -9.35
CA ILE A 77 -20.40 -16.01 -9.26
C ILE A 77 -21.65 -16.03 -8.36
N LEU A 78 -21.59 -15.44 -7.17
CA LEU A 78 -22.71 -15.38 -6.24
C LEU A 78 -23.90 -14.60 -6.82
N ASN A 79 -23.66 -13.47 -7.48
CA ASN A 79 -24.69 -12.67 -8.15
C ASN A 79 -25.40 -13.49 -9.25
N THR A 80 -24.65 -14.31 -9.99
CA THR A 80 -25.24 -15.22 -10.99
C THR A 80 -26.13 -16.29 -10.33
N LYS A 81 -25.67 -16.89 -9.22
CA LYS A 81 -26.50 -17.83 -8.44
C LYS A 81 -27.78 -17.16 -7.94
N PHE A 82 -27.66 -15.94 -7.40
CA PHE A 82 -28.80 -15.13 -6.95
C PHE A 82 -29.82 -14.87 -8.04
N LYS A 83 -29.35 -14.40 -9.20
CA LYS A 83 -30.21 -14.13 -10.35
C LYS A 83 -30.96 -15.38 -10.79
N ASN A 84 -30.28 -16.52 -10.87
CA ASN A 84 -30.91 -17.80 -11.20
C ASN A 84 -31.98 -18.22 -10.17
N TYR A 85 -31.77 -17.99 -8.87
CA TYR A 85 -32.80 -18.24 -7.85
C TYR A 85 -34.01 -17.33 -8.05
N THR A 86 -33.78 -16.03 -8.27
CA THR A 86 -34.89 -15.08 -8.48
C THR A 86 -35.68 -15.38 -9.76
N GLU A 87 -35.01 -15.80 -10.83
CA GLU A 87 -35.66 -16.21 -12.08
C GLU A 87 -36.49 -17.47 -11.90
N LYS A 88 -35.98 -18.49 -11.18
CA LYS A 88 -36.74 -19.69 -10.85
C LYS A 88 -37.99 -19.40 -10.02
N LEU A 89 -37.89 -18.50 -9.04
CA LEU A 89 -39.05 -18.08 -8.23
C LEU A 89 -40.07 -17.28 -9.05
N ASN A 90 -39.61 -16.60 -10.10
CA ASN A 90 -40.48 -15.87 -11.02
C ASN A 90 -41.09 -16.76 -12.11
N ASP A 91 -40.65 -18.01 -12.28
CA ASP A 91 -41.27 -19.00 -13.18
C ASP A 91 -42.51 -19.63 -12.54
N GLU A 92 -43.64 -19.54 -13.25
CA GLU A 92 -44.96 -19.94 -12.77
C GLU A 92 -45.10 -21.46 -12.57
N LYS A 93 -44.45 -22.27 -13.41
CA LYS A 93 -44.46 -23.73 -13.30
C LYS A 93 -43.59 -24.21 -12.14
N GLU A 94 -42.47 -23.53 -11.90
CA GLU A 94 -41.62 -23.84 -10.73
C GLU A 94 -42.32 -23.43 -9.43
N ARG A 95 -43.05 -22.30 -9.41
CA ARG A 95 -43.91 -21.95 -8.26
C ARG A 95 -44.97 -23.01 -7.97
N GLU A 96 -45.68 -23.51 -8.98
CA GLU A 96 -46.66 -24.59 -8.80
C GLU A 96 -46.03 -25.88 -8.25
N LYS A 97 -44.84 -26.26 -8.71
CA LYS A 97 -44.13 -27.43 -8.17
C LYS A 97 -43.76 -27.26 -6.69
N LEU A 98 -43.35 -26.05 -6.30
CA LEU A 98 -43.00 -25.73 -4.93
C LEU A 98 -44.22 -25.78 -4.00
N ILE A 99 -45.36 -25.22 -4.42
CA ILE A 99 -46.62 -25.24 -3.65
C ILE A 99 -47.04 -26.69 -3.31
N ASN A 100 -46.78 -27.63 -4.22
CA ASN A 100 -47.14 -29.03 -4.08
C ASN A 100 -46.15 -29.87 -3.26
N ASP A 101 -44.99 -29.31 -2.85
CA ASP A 101 -43.98 -29.99 -2.02
C ASP A 101 -43.36 -29.04 -0.97
N PRO A 102 -43.98 -28.92 0.22
CA PRO A 102 -43.51 -28.03 1.29
C PRO A 102 -42.09 -28.34 1.80
N SER A 103 -41.65 -29.60 1.70
CA SER A 103 -40.31 -30.00 2.17
C SER A 103 -39.22 -29.39 1.28
N LYS A 104 -39.50 -29.31 -0.02
CA LYS A 104 -38.62 -28.71 -1.02
C LYS A 104 -38.53 -27.19 -0.88
N ILE A 105 -39.62 -26.53 -0.48
CA ILE A 105 -39.62 -25.08 -0.15
C ILE A 105 -38.63 -24.79 0.98
N ALA A 106 -38.66 -25.58 2.05
CA ALA A 106 -37.79 -25.36 3.20
C ALA A 106 -36.29 -25.54 2.85
N GLU A 107 -35.97 -26.53 2.01
CA GLU A 107 -34.60 -26.77 1.54
C GLU A 107 -34.11 -25.64 0.63
N ASP A 108 -34.93 -25.19 -0.33
CA ASP A 108 -34.57 -24.11 -1.25
C ASP A 108 -34.42 -22.77 -0.52
N TYR A 109 -35.29 -22.48 0.46
CA TYR A 109 -35.15 -21.28 1.29
C TYR A 109 -33.87 -21.31 2.12
N LYS A 110 -33.51 -22.48 2.67
CA LYS A 110 -32.24 -22.65 3.39
C LYS A 110 -31.04 -22.36 2.48
N LYS A 111 -31.00 -22.95 1.29
CA LYS A 111 -29.92 -22.70 0.29
C LYS A 111 -29.85 -21.24 -0.13
N PHE A 112 -31.01 -20.61 -0.35
CA PHE A 112 -31.08 -19.17 -0.65
C PHE A 112 -30.50 -18.33 0.48
N SER A 113 -30.92 -18.60 1.73
CA SER A 113 -30.44 -17.88 2.91
C SER A 113 -28.93 -18.05 3.12
N GLU A 114 -28.39 -19.25 2.91
CA GLU A 114 -26.95 -19.51 2.99
C GLU A 114 -26.19 -18.74 1.91
N THR A 115 -26.67 -18.79 0.65
CA THR A 115 -26.07 -18.02 -0.46
C THR A 115 -26.13 -16.51 -0.16
N TYR A 116 -27.20 -16.02 0.46
CA TYR A 116 -27.40 -14.59 0.75
C TYR A 116 -26.45 -14.10 1.81
N LYS A 117 -26.23 -14.93 2.83
CA LYS A 117 -25.21 -14.68 3.84
C LYS A 117 -23.82 -14.58 3.21
N GLU A 118 -23.44 -15.55 2.37
CA GLU A 118 -22.15 -15.50 1.64
C GLU A 118 -22.01 -14.25 0.77
N PHE A 119 -23.09 -13.83 0.12
CA PHE A 119 -23.12 -12.62 -0.70
C PHE A 119 -22.88 -11.34 0.12
N LEU A 120 -23.54 -11.21 1.27
CA LEU A 120 -23.33 -10.06 2.17
C LEU A 120 -21.92 -10.03 2.78
N GLU A 121 -21.39 -11.21 3.14
CA GLU A 121 -20.02 -11.33 3.65
C GLU A 121 -19.00 -10.89 2.58
N GLU A 122 -19.19 -11.28 1.33
CA GLU A 122 -18.30 -10.89 0.25
C GLU A 122 -18.40 -9.40 -0.09
N LEU A 123 -19.61 -8.82 -0.07
CA LEU A 123 -19.80 -7.37 -0.20
C LEU A 123 -19.04 -6.58 0.86
N THR A 124 -19.06 -7.05 2.10
CA THR A 124 -18.38 -6.40 3.23
C THR A 124 -16.87 -6.40 3.04
N LYS A 125 -16.30 -7.50 2.51
CA LYS A 125 -14.88 -7.59 2.19
C LYS A 125 -14.50 -6.62 1.09
N ILE A 126 -15.25 -6.60 -0.02
CA ILE A 126 -15.00 -5.69 -1.14
C ILE A 126 -15.02 -4.23 -0.67
N GLN A 127 -16.02 -3.84 0.15
CA GLN A 127 -16.08 -2.49 0.71
C GLN A 127 -14.88 -2.14 1.59
N SER A 128 -14.42 -3.09 2.39
CA SER A 128 -13.23 -2.93 3.24
C SER A 128 -11.98 -2.75 2.38
N THR A 129 -11.78 -3.61 1.37
CA THR A 129 -10.67 -3.54 0.43
C THR A 129 -10.67 -2.23 -0.36
N ILE A 130 -11.82 -1.81 -0.87
CA ILE A 130 -11.99 -0.52 -1.56
C ILE A 130 -11.64 0.65 -0.64
N THR A 131 -12.07 0.61 0.63
CA THR A 131 -11.76 1.67 1.59
C THR A 131 -10.27 1.79 1.84
N LEU A 132 -9.58 0.66 2.02
CA LEU A 132 -8.13 0.63 2.18
C LEU A 132 -7.43 1.15 0.92
N LEU A 133 -7.81 0.70 -0.27
CA LEU A 133 -7.22 1.18 -1.52
C LEU A 133 -7.39 2.70 -1.70
N ARG A 134 -8.52 3.27 -1.28
CA ARG A 134 -8.72 4.73 -1.30
C ARG A 134 -7.77 5.47 -0.36
N LEU A 135 -7.44 4.89 0.79
CA LEU A 135 -6.43 5.45 1.70
C LEU A 135 -5.01 5.32 1.15
N TYR A 136 -4.73 4.27 0.39
CA TYR A 136 -3.42 4.05 -0.22
C TYR A 136 -3.19 4.97 -1.43
N PHE A 137 -4.22 5.26 -2.22
CA PHE A 137 -4.19 6.22 -3.32
C PHE A 137 -4.63 7.63 -2.86
N TYR A 138 -4.02 8.15 -1.79
CA TYR A 138 -4.42 9.42 -1.16
C TYR A 138 -3.89 10.69 -1.85
N ASP A 139 -2.88 10.57 -2.71
CA ASP A 139 -2.27 11.72 -3.37
C ASP A 139 -3.23 12.29 -4.45
N GLU A 140 -3.96 13.34 -4.06
CA GLU A 140 -4.90 14.04 -4.92
C GLU A 140 -4.22 14.85 -6.03
N ASP A 141 -2.91 15.05 -6.05
CA ASP A 141 -2.23 15.75 -7.15
C ASP A 141 -1.65 14.77 -8.18
N ASN A 142 -1.51 13.50 -7.81
CA ASN A 142 -1.03 12.44 -8.69
C ASN A 142 -2.14 11.96 -9.67
N MET A 143 -1.94 12.23 -10.97
CA MET A 143 -2.88 11.83 -12.02
C MET A 143 -3.11 10.31 -12.10
N GLN A 144 -2.09 9.48 -11.83
CA GLN A 144 -2.26 8.03 -11.84
C GLN A 144 -3.09 7.56 -10.64
N HIS A 145 -2.91 8.15 -9.46
CA HIS A 145 -3.74 7.86 -8.28
C HIS A 145 -5.19 8.26 -8.53
N LYS A 146 -5.44 9.43 -9.12
CA LYS A 146 -6.79 9.85 -9.56
C LYS A 146 -7.42 8.84 -10.52
N ALA A 147 -6.66 8.34 -11.49
CA ALA A 147 -7.16 7.36 -12.44
C ALA A 147 -7.52 6.03 -11.75
N ALA A 148 -6.68 5.56 -10.82
CA ALA A 148 -6.95 4.35 -10.02
C ALA A 148 -8.21 4.52 -9.16
N LEU A 149 -8.33 5.66 -8.45
CA LEU A 149 -9.51 5.99 -7.66
C LEU A 149 -10.78 6.02 -8.51
N LYS A 150 -10.74 6.60 -9.71
CA LYS A 150 -11.88 6.60 -10.63
C LYS A 150 -12.36 5.18 -10.93
N LYS A 151 -11.44 4.25 -11.23
CA LYS A 151 -11.80 2.84 -11.49
C LYS A 151 -12.34 2.15 -10.25
N ILE A 152 -11.76 2.42 -9.08
CA ILE A 152 -12.29 1.95 -7.79
C ILE A 152 -13.73 2.46 -7.55
N TYR A 153 -14.04 3.70 -7.91
CA TYR A 153 -15.40 4.24 -7.82
C TYR A 153 -16.36 3.57 -8.80
N GLU A 154 -15.94 3.28 -10.03
CA GLU A 154 -16.75 2.53 -11.01
C GLU A 154 -17.08 1.12 -10.48
N ILE A 155 -16.09 0.43 -9.90
CA ILE A 155 -16.27 -0.86 -9.23
C ILE A 155 -17.26 -0.72 -8.07
N ASN A 156 -17.07 0.27 -7.19
CA ASN A 156 -17.97 0.51 -6.05
C ASN A 156 -19.40 0.86 -6.48
N HIS A 157 -19.56 1.57 -7.60
CA HIS A 157 -20.87 1.88 -8.15
C HIS A 157 -21.58 0.61 -8.64
N ALA A 158 -20.87 -0.28 -9.34
CA ALA A 158 -21.42 -1.56 -9.82
C ALA A 158 -22.02 -2.41 -8.68
N ILE A 159 -21.40 -2.38 -7.49
CA ILE A 159 -21.92 -2.98 -6.25
C ILE A 159 -23.29 -2.42 -5.90
N ASN A 160 -23.39 -1.09 -5.84
CA ASN A 160 -24.58 -0.40 -5.34
C ASN A 160 -25.82 -0.62 -6.21
N ILE A 161 -25.62 -0.95 -7.49
CA ILE A 161 -26.70 -1.25 -8.44
C ILE A 161 -26.91 -2.75 -8.67
N ASN A 162 -26.29 -3.62 -7.84
CA ASN A 162 -26.35 -5.09 -7.95
C ASN A 162 -25.96 -5.65 -9.33
N GLN A 163 -25.11 -4.93 -10.07
CA GLN A 163 -24.62 -5.40 -11.35
C GLN A 163 -23.39 -6.29 -11.19
N LYS A 164 -23.13 -7.12 -12.20
CA LYS A 164 -21.84 -7.81 -12.29
C LYS A 164 -20.75 -6.76 -12.42
N PHE A 165 -19.62 -7.00 -11.77
CA PHE A 165 -18.42 -6.19 -11.97
C PHE A 165 -17.96 -6.32 -13.42
N PRO A 166 -17.78 -5.21 -14.15
CA PRO A 166 -17.23 -5.23 -15.49
C PRO A 166 -15.76 -5.66 -15.44
N SER A 167 -15.41 -6.73 -16.14
CA SER A 167 -14.04 -7.24 -16.22
C SER A 167 -13.08 -6.18 -16.77
N GLU A 168 -13.54 -5.38 -17.73
CA GLU A 168 -12.76 -4.29 -18.32
C GLU A 168 -12.29 -3.26 -17.27
N SER A 169 -13.18 -2.81 -16.38
CA SER A 169 -12.78 -1.87 -15.31
C SER A 169 -11.78 -2.47 -14.32
N LEU A 170 -11.86 -3.79 -14.07
CA LEU A 170 -10.90 -4.49 -13.21
C LEU A 170 -9.53 -4.60 -13.88
N ASP A 171 -9.49 -4.93 -15.17
CA ASP A 171 -8.25 -5.03 -15.95
C ASP A 171 -7.57 -3.66 -16.10
N GLU A 172 -8.35 -2.61 -16.39
CA GLU A 172 -7.85 -1.24 -16.46
C GLU A 172 -7.29 -0.76 -15.11
N LEU A 173 -7.94 -1.12 -14.00
CA LEU A 173 -7.42 -0.83 -12.66
C LEU A 173 -6.06 -1.51 -12.45
N VAL A 174 -5.92 -2.78 -12.83
CA VAL A 174 -4.66 -3.52 -12.73
C VAL A 174 -3.55 -2.84 -13.53
N ASP A 175 -3.84 -2.40 -14.74
CA ASP A 175 -2.86 -1.75 -15.60
C ASP A 175 -2.42 -0.37 -15.07
N ILE A 176 -3.37 0.41 -14.52
CA ILE A 176 -3.04 1.67 -13.86
C ILE A 176 -2.16 1.41 -12.64
N VAL A 177 -2.54 0.47 -11.77
CA VAL A 177 -1.78 0.18 -10.55
C VAL A 177 -0.40 -0.37 -10.89
N ARG A 178 -0.26 -1.23 -11.91
CA ARG A 178 1.06 -1.69 -12.37
C ARG A 178 2.00 -0.55 -12.73
N LYS A 179 1.48 0.50 -13.39
CA LYS A 179 2.27 1.70 -13.73
C LYS A 179 2.69 2.46 -12.47
N ILE A 180 1.77 2.68 -11.53
CA ILE A 180 2.05 3.32 -10.23
C ILE A 180 3.15 2.55 -9.48
N LEU A 181 2.98 1.22 -9.35
CA LEU A 181 3.93 0.38 -8.63
C LEU A 181 5.31 0.38 -9.30
N ALA A 182 5.37 0.35 -10.63
CA ALA A 182 6.62 0.41 -11.37
C ALA A 182 7.33 1.75 -11.20
N ASP A 183 6.59 2.86 -11.25
CA ASP A 183 7.16 4.20 -11.09
C ASP A 183 7.62 4.46 -9.65
N GLU A 184 6.92 3.95 -8.64
CA GLU A 184 7.36 4.02 -7.25
C GLU A 184 8.55 3.08 -6.97
N MET A 185 8.64 1.92 -7.62
CA MET A 185 9.78 1.01 -7.48
C MET A 185 11.07 1.62 -8.03
N LYS A 186 11.02 2.34 -9.17
CA LYS A 186 12.20 3.06 -9.70
C LYS A 186 12.77 4.06 -8.69
N LYS A 187 11.89 4.77 -7.96
CA LYS A 187 12.29 5.70 -6.90
C LYS A 187 12.97 5.01 -5.71
N VAL A 188 12.60 3.76 -5.44
CA VAL A 188 13.26 2.92 -4.42
C VAL A 188 14.63 2.45 -4.92
N GLU A 189 14.73 2.04 -6.18
CA GLU A 189 15.97 1.58 -6.80
C GLU A 189 16.96 2.70 -7.13
N GLY A 190 16.52 3.97 -7.03
CA GLY A 190 17.33 5.15 -7.35
C GLY A 190 17.51 5.40 -8.86
N VAL A 191 16.55 4.94 -9.68
CA VAL A 191 16.54 5.02 -11.16
C VAL A 191 15.56 6.07 -11.66
#